data_AF-A0A1Z5HRY3-F1
#
_entry.id   AF-A0A1Z5HRY3-F1
#
_cell.length_a   1.000
_cell.length_b   1.000
_cell.length_c   1.000
_cell.angle_alpha   90.00
_cell.angle_beta   90.00
_cell.angle_gamma   90.00
#
_symmetry.space_group_name_H-M   'P 1'
#
loop_
_entity.id
_entity.type
_entity.pdbx_description
1 polymer ?
#
loop_
_entity_poly.entity_id
_entity_poly.type
_entity_poly.pdbx_seq_one_letter_code
_entity_poly.pdbx_strand_id
1 'polypeptide(L)'
;MALESGEVDVIGVDMQGVEPVAARRLADSGKYQVMALHQAYLVAFYFNPKSEVLKDIKVRQAINYALNREEMVANLLEGYGVPAKGLVGFDTSIPWTNPNIKGYAYNPEKAKSAARGWFPPRETT
;
A
#
# COMPACT_ATOMS: atom_id res chain seq x y z
N MET A 1 21.63 0.54 15.64
CA MET A 1 21.89 1.34 14.40
C MET A 1 22.35 2.75 14.77
N ALA A 2 22.78 3.59 13.81
CA ALA A 2 23.38 4.92 14.06
C ALA A 2 22.59 5.82 15.04
N LEU A 3 21.25 5.77 15.03
CA LEU A 3 20.41 6.49 16.01
C LEU A 3 20.59 5.94 17.45
N GLU A 4 20.63 4.62 17.60
CA GLU A 4 20.74 3.97 18.91
C GLU A 4 22.15 4.04 19.49
N SER A 5 23.17 4.18 18.65
CA SER A 5 24.54 4.48 19.08
C SER A 5 24.77 5.96 19.40
N GLY A 6 23.80 6.83 19.07
CA GLY A 6 23.95 8.28 19.23
C GLY A 6 24.86 8.93 18.18
N GLU A 7 25.16 8.24 17.08
CA GLU A 7 25.92 8.80 15.96
C GLU A 7 25.10 9.83 15.16
N VAL A 8 23.77 9.64 15.15
CA VAL A 8 22.82 10.60 14.60
C VAL A 8 21.71 10.87 15.60
N ASP A 9 21.18 12.10 15.59
CA ASP A 9 20.10 12.52 16.48
C ASP A 9 18.71 12.34 15.86
N VAL A 10 18.63 12.28 14.53
CA VAL A 10 17.38 12.19 13.76
C VAL A 10 17.55 11.23 12.59
N ILE A 11 16.55 10.38 12.36
CA ILE A 11 16.43 9.51 11.19
C ILE A 11 15.02 9.61 10.62
N GLY A 12 14.87 9.37 9.32
CA GLY A 12 13.57 9.35 8.63
C GLY A 12 13.18 10.71 8.05
N VAL A 13 13.21 10.80 6.72
CA VAL A 13 12.63 11.94 5.97
C VAL A 13 11.51 11.49 5.02
N ASP A 14 11.24 10.19 4.98
CA ASP A 14 10.21 9.50 4.18
C ASP A 14 9.93 8.12 4.79
N MET A 15 8.93 7.40 4.24
CA MET A 15 8.63 6.00 4.60
C MET A 15 9.77 5.00 4.26
N GLN A 16 10.93 5.47 3.78
CA GLN A 16 12.10 4.65 3.46
C GLN A 16 13.20 4.75 4.53
N GLY A 17 13.22 5.84 5.31
CA GLY A 17 14.25 6.05 6.33
C GLY A 17 14.06 5.28 7.63
N VAL A 18 12.83 4.84 7.94
CA VAL A 18 12.53 4.03 9.14
C VAL A 18 11.47 3.00 8.80
N GLU A 19 11.79 1.72 8.98
CA GLU A 19 10.81 0.64 8.81
C GLU A 19 9.71 0.75 9.89
N PRO A 20 8.43 0.48 9.55
CA PRO A 20 7.32 0.61 10.50
C PRO A 20 7.50 -0.19 11.79
N VAL A 21 8.03 -1.42 11.69
CA VAL A 21 8.33 -2.28 12.85
C VAL A 21 9.41 -1.64 13.74
N ALA A 22 10.44 -1.04 13.14
CA ALA A 22 11.47 -0.32 13.87
C ALA A 22 10.89 0.95 14.53
N ALA A 23 10.04 1.71 13.83
CA ALA A 23 9.36 2.87 14.38
C ALA A 23 8.51 2.51 15.60
N ARG A 24 7.75 1.41 15.52
CA ARG A 24 6.94 0.92 16.65
C ARG A 24 7.81 0.53 17.84
N ARG A 25 8.87 -0.25 17.62
CA ARG A 25 9.83 -0.63 18.66
C ARG A 25 10.50 0.58 19.32
N LEU A 26 10.88 1.59 18.54
CA LEU A 26 11.48 2.82 19.06
C LEU A 26 10.48 3.62 19.91
N ALA A 27 9.22 3.70 19.48
CA ALA A 27 8.15 4.33 20.27
C ALA A 27 7.92 3.58 21.60
N ASP A 28 7.78 2.25 21.55
CA ASP A 28 7.53 1.41 22.73
C ASP A 28 8.70 1.43 23.74
N SER A 29 9.92 1.77 23.28
CA SER A 29 11.08 1.91 24.18
C SER A 29 10.99 3.09 25.14
N GLY A 30 10.16 4.09 24.83
CA GLY A 30 10.03 5.35 25.59
C GLY A 30 11.26 6.28 25.52
N LYS A 31 12.31 5.91 24.77
CA LYS A 31 13.57 6.67 24.67
C LYS A 31 13.59 7.66 23.50
N TYR A 32 12.73 7.47 22.52
CA TYR A 32 12.73 8.23 21.28
C TYR A 32 11.38 8.89 21.07
N GLN A 33 11.42 10.12 20.55
CA GLN A 33 10.23 10.75 20.01
C GLN A 33 10.01 10.25 18.58
N VAL A 34 8.90 9.54 18.36
CA VAL A 34 8.50 9.08 17.03
C VAL A 34 7.40 9.99 16.50
N MET A 35 7.65 10.62 15.36
CA MET A 35 6.70 11.50 14.70
C MET A 35 6.15 10.82 13.45
N ALA A 36 4.83 10.62 13.41
CA ALA A 36 4.12 10.18 12.22
C ALA A 36 3.27 11.34 11.68
N LEU A 37 3.53 11.73 10.44
CA LEU A 37 2.82 12.82 9.77
C LEU A 37 1.99 12.27 8.62
N HIS A 38 0.79 12.81 8.45
CA HIS A 38 -0.03 12.53 7.28
C HIS A 38 0.63 13.17 6.06
N GLN A 39 0.97 12.37 5.05
CA GLN A 39 1.69 12.82 3.85
C GLN A 39 0.91 12.45 2.58
N ALA A 40 1.03 13.29 1.55
CA ALA A 40 0.52 13.02 0.22
C ALA A 40 1.40 11.99 -0.53
N TYR A 41 1.66 10.86 0.10
CA TYR A 41 2.47 9.76 -0.43
C TYR A 41 1.59 8.54 -0.68
N LEU A 42 1.77 7.90 -1.84
CA LEU A 42 1.02 6.71 -2.22
C LEU A 42 1.98 5.60 -2.66
N VAL A 43 1.81 4.43 -2.06
CA VAL A 43 2.37 3.18 -2.58
C VAL A 43 1.33 2.54 -3.51
N ALA A 44 1.68 2.37 -4.79
CA ALA A 44 0.79 1.79 -5.79
C ALA A 44 1.52 0.88 -6.76
N PHE A 45 0.82 -0.16 -7.24
CA PHE A 45 1.24 -0.94 -8.38
C PHE A 45 0.74 -0.30 -9.67
N TYR A 46 1.65 -0.10 -10.61
CA TYR A 46 1.33 0.33 -11.96
C TYR A 46 1.33 -0.90 -12.87
N PHE A 47 0.19 -1.15 -13.51
CA PHE A 47 0.06 -2.28 -14.42
C PHE A 47 0.57 -1.91 -15.81
N ASN A 48 1.45 -2.74 -16.37
CA ASN A 48 1.92 -2.57 -17.73
C ASN A 48 0.83 -2.98 -18.73
N PRO A 49 0.25 -2.05 -19.52
CA PRO A 49 -0.82 -2.37 -20.46
C PRO A 49 -0.34 -3.16 -21.69
N LYS A 50 0.98 -3.28 -21.91
CA LYS A 50 1.56 -4.12 -22.97
C LYS A 50 1.75 -5.58 -22.55
N SER A 51 1.51 -5.91 -21.29
CA SER A 51 1.57 -7.29 -20.81
C SER A 51 0.42 -8.11 -21.40
N GLU A 52 0.72 -9.31 -21.89
CA GLU A 52 -0.29 -10.26 -22.37
C GLU A 52 -1.36 -10.59 -21.30
N VAL A 53 -0.98 -10.46 -20.03
CA VAL A 53 -1.84 -10.73 -18.88
C VAL A 53 -2.50 -9.46 -18.36
N LEU A 54 -1.69 -8.44 -18.07
CA LEU A 54 -2.17 -7.24 -17.38
C LEU A 54 -2.89 -6.26 -18.32
N LYS A 55 -2.89 -6.50 -19.65
CA LYS A 55 -3.72 -5.75 -20.60
C LYS A 55 -5.22 -5.95 -20.36
N ASP A 56 -5.64 -7.11 -19.86
CA ASP A 56 -7.05 -7.39 -19.54
C ASP A 56 -7.47 -6.63 -18.26
N ILE A 57 -8.51 -5.81 -18.39
CA ILE A 57 -9.07 -5.06 -17.26
C ILE A 57 -9.62 -5.97 -16.16
N LYS A 58 -10.17 -7.14 -16.50
CA LYS A 58 -10.72 -8.08 -15.52
C LYS A 58 -9.62 -8.66 -14.63
N VAL A 59 -8.44 -8.93 -15.19
CA VAL A 59 -7.26 -9.36 -14.42
C VAL A 59 -6.83 -8.26 -13.45
N ARG A 60 -6.77 -7.00 -13.89
CA ARG A 60 -6.43 -5.87 -13.00
C ARG A 60 -7.47 -5.64 -11.90
N GLN A 61 -8.76 -5.84 -12.21
CA GLN A 61 -9.84 -5.79 -11.23
C GLN A 61 -9.72 -6.94 -10.22
N ALA A 62 -9.42 -8.16 -10.68
CA ALA A 62 -9.20 -9.32 -9.81
C ALA A 62 -8.09 -9.05 -8.80
N ILE A 63 -6.94 -8.53 -9.25
CA ILE A 63 -5.83 -8.14 -8.38
C ILE A 63 -6.30 -7.12 -7.34
N ASN A 64 -7.04 -6.08 -7.76
CA ASN A 64 -7.51 -5.06 -6.83
C ASN A 64 -8.45 -5.58 -5.74
N TYR A 65 -9.35 -6.51 -6.07
CA TYR A 65 -10.25 -7.16 -5.10
C TYR A 65 -9.54 -8.18 -4.21
N ALA A 66 -8.39 -8.73 -4.64
CA ALA A 66 -7.62 -9.69 -3.87
C ALA A 66 -6.76 -9.06 -2.76
N LEU A 67 -6.51 -7.75 -2.81
CA LEU A 67 -5.65 -7.05 -1.85
C LEU A 67 -6.44 -6.59 -0.62
N ASN A 68 -6.14 -7.16 0.56
CA ASN A 68 -6.67 -6.72 1.84
C ASN A 68 -5.87 -5.53 2.39
N ARG A 69 -6.22 -4.32 1.95
CA ARG A 69 -5.48 -3.10 2.30
C ARG A 69 -5.56 -2.72 3.78
N GLU A 70 -6.68 -3.03 4.44
CA GLU A 70 -6.85 -2.85 5.88
C GLU A 70 -5.81 -3.68 6.65
N GLU A 71 -5.72 -4.97 6.33
CA GLU A 71 -4.77 -5.90 6.96
C GLU A 71 -3.31 -5.57 6.61
N MET A 72 -3.04 -5.14 5.37
CA MET A 72 -1.70 -4.67 4.99
C MET A 72 -1.30 -3.45 5.83
N VAL A 73 -2.18 -2.48 6.03
CA VAL A 73 -1.88 -1.32 6.89
C VAL A 73 -1.66 -1.76 8.34
N ALA A 74 -2.52 -2.63 8.87
CA ALA A 74 -2.43 -3.09 10.24
C ALA A 74 -1.14 -3.90 10.53
N ASN A 75 -0.81 -4.86 9.66
CA ASN A 75 0.22 -5.87 9.94
C ASN A 75 1.55 -5.60 9.24
N LEU A 76 1.52 -5.10 7.99
CA LEU A 76 2.76 -4.81 7.25
C LEU A 76 3.28 -3.42 7.56
N LEU A 77 2.38 -2.45 7.73
CA LEU A 77 2.76 -1.06 8.04
C LEU A 77 2.60 -0.71 9.53
N GLU A 78 2.28 -1.66 10.40
CA GLU A 78 2.15 -1.43 11.86
C GLU A 78 1.20 -0.26 12.22
N GLY A 79 0.18 -0.03 11.38
CA GLY A 79 -0.74 1.10 11.49
C GLY A 79 -0.23 2.43 10.92
N TYR A 80 1.01 2.51 10.43
CA TYR A 80 1.57 3.68 9.75
C TYR A 80 1.13 3.75 8.29
N GLY A 81 -0.16 4.01 8.08
CA GLY A 81 -0.71 4.22 6.75
C GLY A 81 -2.23 4.36 6.76
N VAL A 82 -2.79 4.69 5.60
CA VAL A 82 -4.23 4.72 5.38
C VAL A 82 -4.56 3.82 4.19
N PRO A 83 -5.56 2.92 4.29
CA PRO A 83 -5.96 2.06 3.18
C PRO A 83 -6.34 2.89 1.94
N ALA A 84 -5.58 2.71 0.86
CA ALA A 84 -5.81 3.47 -0.36
C ALA A 84 -7.10 3.06 -1.08
N LYS A 85 -7.90 4.04 -1.52
CA LYS A 85 -9.14 3.81 -2.31
C LYS A 85 -8.95 4.05 -3.81
N GLY A 86 -7.82 4.58 -4.24
CA GLY A 86 -7.52 4.91 -5.63
C GLY A 86 -6.13 5.52 -5.78
N LEU A 87 -5.77 5.91 -7.00
CA LEU A 87 -4.46 6.51 -7.30
C LEU A 87 -4.37 7.96 -6.81
N VAL A 88 -5.46 8.70 -6.94
CA VAL A 88 -5.62 10.07 -6.46
C VAL A 88 -7.05 10.17 -5.94
N GLY A 89 -7.30 11.12 -5.05
CA GLY A 89 -8.66 11.63 -4.94
C GLY A 89 -9.49 11.13 -3.78
N PHE A 90 -8.97 10.37 -2.82
CA PHE A 90 -9.78 9.97 -1.64
C PHE A 90 -9.38 10.69 -0.35
N ASP A 91 -8.23 11.34 -0.34
CA ASP A 91 -7.70 12.06 0.79
C ASP A 91 -8.15 13.53 0.75
N THR A 92 -8.90 13.97 1.76
CA THR A 92 -9.42 15.33 1.88
C THR A 92 -8.35 16.37 2.20
N SER A 93 -7.15 15.95 2.62
CA SER A 93 -6.02 16.86 2.83
C SER A 93 -5.43 17.40 1.52
N ILE A 94 -5.71 16.73 0.40
CA ILE A 94 -5.23 17.10 -0.93
C ILE A 94 -6.34 17.88 -1.65
N PRO A 95 -6.06 19.06 -2.25
CA PRO A 95 -7.05 19.78 -3.03
C PRO A 95 -7.52 19.00 -4.28
N TRP A 96 -8.73 19.30 -4.74
CA TRP A 96 -9.35 18.70 -5.94
C TRP A 96 -9.57 17.17 -5.86
N THR A 97 -9.74 16.63 -4.65
CA THR A 97 -10.08 15.23 -4.42
C THR A 97 -11.59 15.00 -4.27
N ASN A 98 -12.01 13.74 -4.46
CA ASN A 98 -13.37 13.28 -4.24
C ASN A 98 -13.40 12.16 -3.17
N PRO A 99 -13.62 12.49 -1.89
CA PRO A 99 -13.58 11.49 -0.81
C PRO A 99 -14.63 10.37 -0.94
N ASN A 100 -15.60 10.53 -1.84
CA ASN A 100 -16.68 9.57 -2.07
C ASN A 100 -16.33 8.48 -3.10
N ILE A 101 -15.09 8.43 -3.62
CA ILE A 101 -14.67 7.29 -4.45
C ILE A 101 -14.73 5.99 -3.63
N LYS A 102 -15.37 4.97 -4.19
CA LYS A 102 -15.57 3.69 -3.49
C LYS A 102 -14.32 2.81 -3.50
N GLY A 103 -13.50 2.91 -4.55
CA GLY A 103 -12.35 2.02 -4.74
C GLY A 103 -12.74 0.55 -4.90
N TYR A 104 -11.79 -0.33 -4.60
CA TYR A 104 -11.94 -1.78 -4.65
C TYR A 104 -11.78 -2.36 -3.23
N ALA A 105 -12.90 -2.64 -2.58
CA ALA A 105 -12.89 -3.31 -1.27
C ALA A 105 -12.39 -4.75 -1.39
N TYR A 106 -11.71 -5.25 -0.36
CA TYR A 106 -11.25 -6.64 -0.33
C TYR A 106 -12.42 -7.61 -0.50
N ASN A 107 -12.35 -8.43 -1.54
CA ASN A 107 -13.37 -9.42 -1.87
C ASN A 107 -12.76 -10.56 -2.71
N PRO A 108 -12.22 -11.62 -2.06
CA PRO A 108 -11.62 -12.76 -2.74
C PRO A 108 -12.56 -13.46 -3.72
N GLU A 109 -13.86 -13.54 -3.42
CA GLU A 109 -14.82 -14.21 -4.29
C GLU A 109 -15.07 -13.39 -5.58
N LYS A 110 -15.14 -12.07 -5.46
CA LYS A 110 -15.21 -11.18 -6.62
C LYS A 110 -13.89 -11.18 -7.40
N ALA A 111 -12.75 -11.32 -6.73
CA ALA A 111 -11.46 -11.48 -7.37
C ALA A 111 -11.41 -12.75 -8.24
N LYS A 112 -11.76 -13.90 -7.67
CA LYS A 112 -11.88 -15.17 -8.39
C LYS A 112 -12.86 -15.03 -9.56
N SER A 113 -14.00 -14.39 -9.31
CA SER A 113 -15.00 -14.15 -10.35
C SER A 113 -14.49 -13.32 -11.52
N ALA A 114 -13.72 -12.28 -11.24
CA ALA A 114 -13.14 -11.43 -12.26
C ALA A 114 -12.04 -12.16 -13.06
N ALA A 115 -11.32 -13.09 -12.41
CA ALA A 115 -10.33 -13.94 -13.07
C ALA A 115 -10.94 -15.10 -13.88
N ARG A 116 -12.25 -15.38 -13.76
CA ARG A 116 -12.89 -16.50 -14.49
C ARG A 116 -12.77 -16.31 -16.00
N GLY A 117 -12.20 -17.32 -16.67
CA GLY A 117 -11.97 -17.32 -18.13
C GLY A 117 -10.61 -16.78 -18.55
N TRP A 118 -9.83 -16.22 -17.63
CA TRP A 118 -8.42 -15.98 -17.87
C TRP A 118 -7.64 -17.26 -17.55
N PHE A 119 -7.06 -17.86 -18.59
CA PHE A 119 -6.08 -18.94 -18.47
C PHE A 119 -4.75 -18.37 -18.94
N PRO A 120 -3.64 -18.55 -18.19
CA PRO A 120 -2.34 -18.21 -18.73
C PRO A 120 -2.15 -18.96 -20.05
N PRO A 121 -1.49 -18.36 -21.06
CA PRO A 121 -1.09 -19.12 -22.24
C PRO A 121 -0.36 -20.36 -21.77
N ARG A 122 -0.78 -21.56 -22.20
CA ARG A 122 -0.06 -22.79 -21.88
C ARG A 122 1.38 -22.59 -22.35
N GLU A 123 2.35 -22.75 -21.46
CA GLU A 123 3.75 -22.77 -21.85
C GLU A 123 3.92 -23.85 -22.91
N THR A 124 4.21 -23.44 -24.13
CA THR A 124 4.64 -24.35 -25.19
C THR A 124 6.10 -24.65 -24.91
N THR A 125 6.36 -25.72 -24.16
CA THR A 125 7.65 -26.43 -24.19
C THR A 125 7.84 -27.12 -25.53
#